data_AF-A0A8J6M8L7-F1
#
_entry.id   AF-A0A8J6M8L7-F1
#
_cell.length_a   1.000
_cell.length_b   1.000
_cell.length_c   1.000
_cell.angle_alpha   90.00
_cell.angle_beta   90.00
_cell.angle_gamma   90.00
#
_symmetry.space_group_name_H-M   'P 1'
#
loop_
_entity.id
_entity.type
_entity.pdbx_description
1 polymer ?
#
loop_
_entity_poly.entity_id
_entity_poly.type
_entity_poly.pdbx_seq_one_letter_code
_entity_poly.pdbx_strand_id
1 'polypeptide(L)'
;MEATQVKTQTQQNAPAQFKPPKKKRRWVRRLVAVLVVAAILAVLLLRLMSAGTQAVAGAYLSDTAQVREMTVAVSGTGTIQPNQSYKVTTLISGEVLEAPFEEGQTVNKGDLLFRIDAKDVENNIQQLELNLRSAQLNLDDLLKRQADNREDCAVSAEADGVITKLYVEQGDAVMAGAPIADLLDRERMKLTVPFQSADAAGFYEGQSAVVTVDGTAQTLTGTVDSIAATDEVGPGGALVRQVTLLVQNPGALSDASRGTAAISGAACASGGAFTYAASKQIVAKASGDVDALSIREGDRVTDGQVVAVLSQTDMDTQIESARIQVENARLSLQNARDKLEDYSITSTITGTVIEKNVDAGDNVGGSTAATAGYTYMAVIYDLSELTFDVSVDELDINKIRTGQRVEITADALDGKSFTGVVDKVNINGTTVGGYTTYPVTVKVDGSPAELYPGMNVSAKIVVEQAGQVLCIPVDMVGRGDTVLVAGPGCLDENGSVVDPTAIEERQVTLGRNDEEYIEVLSGLEEGDVVLSENQASNAMAAMMGMGM
;
A
#
# COMPACT_ATOMS: atom_id res chain seq x y z
N MET A 1 31.33 64.37 -64.99
CA MET A 1 31.52 62.93 -64.73
C MET A 1 30.50 62.24 -65.59
N GLU A 2 30.92 61.97 -66.82
CA GLU A 2 31.18 60.60 -67.30
C GLU A 2 29.87 59.93 -67.72
N ALA A 3 29.73 59.27 -68.84
CA ALA A 3 30.61 58.98 -69.97
C ALA A 3 29.69 58.11 -70.87
N THR A 4 29.50 58.45 -72.13
CA THR A 4 30.18 57.73 -73.23
C THR A 4 29.27 56.60 -73.76
N GLN A 5 28.61 56.80 -74.91
CA GLN A 5 29.09 56.40 -76.26
C GLN A 5 28.74 54.90 -76.55
N VAL A 6 28.53 54.37 -77.76
CA VAL A 6 28.64 54.85 -79.15
C VAL A 6 28.25 53.74 -80.14
N LYS A 7 27.82 54.19 -81.33
CA LYS A 7 27.91 53.65 -82.71
C LYS A 7 27.46 52.21 -83.00
N THR A 8 26.56 51.96 -83.96
CA THR A 8 26.57 52.24 -85.42
C THR A 8 27.62 51.43 -86.22
N GLN A 9 27.14 50.55 -87.10
CA GLN A 9 27.69 50.25 -88.44
C GLN A 9 26.46 49.94 -89.33
N THR A 10 26.01 50.76 -90.30
CA THR A 10 26.56 51.26 -91.60
C THR A 10 26.71 50.19 -92.68
N GLN A 11 25.94 50.35 -93.77
CA GLN A 11 26.28 50.22 -95.22
C GLN A 11 25.00 49.95 -96.03
N GLN A 12 24.75 50.41 -97.27
CA GLN A 12 25.31 51.41 -98.18
C GLN A 12 24.32 51.55 -99.38
N ASN A 13 24.15 52.77 -99.92
CA ASN A 13 23.85 53.18 -101.32
C ASN A 13 22.63 52.58 -102.09
N ALA A 14 21.53 53.31 -102.39
CA ALA A 14 21.29 54.42 -103.35
C ALA A 14 21.02 53.97 -104.83
N PRO A 15 20.33 54.75 -105.70
CA PRO A 15 19.01 55.39 -105.60
C PRO A 15 18.18 55.27 -106.91
N ALA A 16 16.96 55.84 -106.95
CA ALA A 16 16.39 56.71 -108.03
C ALA A 16 14.86 56.58 -108.21
N GLN A 17 14.22 57.74 -108.38
CA GLN A 17 12.78 58.01 -108.33
C GLN A 17 12.07 57.85 -109.69
N PHE A 18 10.77 57.53 -109.65
CA PHE A 18 9.79 58.02 -110.63
C PHE A 18 8.40 58.21 -109.98
N LYS A 19 7.78 59.37 -110.20
CA LYS A 19 6.37 59.76 -109.94
C LYS A 19 5.85 60.31 -111.28
N PRO A 20 4.55 60.20 -111.67
CA PRO A 20 3.39 60.79 -110.95
C PRO A 20 2.03 60.03 -111.23
N PRO A 21 0.80 60.61 -111.13
CA PRO A 21 0.06 61.20 -109.99
C PRO A 21 -1.42 60.68 -109.77
N LYS A 22 -2.03 61.00 -108.60
CA LYS A 22 -3.47 61.31 -108.25
C LYS A 22 -4.60 60.29 -108.70
N LYS A 23 -5.63 59.86 -107.92
CA LYS A 23 -6.64 60.59 -107.10
C LYS A 23 -7.70 59.64 -106.44
N LYS A 24 -8.17 59.96 -105.21
CA LYS A 24 -9.49 59.72 -104.52
C LYS A 24 -10.25 58.35 -104.56
N ARG A 25 -10.42 57.75 -103.35
CA ARG A 25 -11.72 57.27 -102.79
C ARG A 25 -11.65 57.17 -101.24
N ARG A 26 -12.00 58.24 -100.52
CA ARG A 26 -11.93 58.35 -99.03
C ARG A 26 -13.20 57.87 -98.30
N TRP A 27 -14.29 57.54 -99.00
CA TRP A 27 -15.57 57.17 -98.36
C TRP A 27 -15.66 55.69 -97.96
N VAL A 28 -15.02 54.78 -98.72
CA VAL A 28 -14.99 53.34 -98.40
C VAL A 28 -14.30 53.07 -97.06
N ARG A 29 -13.24 53.83 -96.72
CA ARG A 29 -12.57 53.71 -95.42
C ARG A 29 -13.43 54.16 -94.24
N ARG A 30 -14.38 55.09 -94.44
CA ARG A 30 -15.31 55.53 -93.39
C ARG A 30 -16.43 54.52 -93.16
N LEU A 31 -16.92 53.88 -94.23
CA LEU A 31 -17.90 52.79 -94.12
C LEU A 31 -17.31 51.55 -93.44
N VAL A 32 -16.08 51.17 -93.77
CA VAL A 32 -15.38 50.06 -93.11
C VAL A 32 -15.10 50.38 -91.64
N ALA A 33 -14.70 51.61 -91.30
CA ALA A 33 -14.48 52.02 -89.92
C ALA A 33 -15.77 51.98 -89.08
N VAL A 34 -16.91 52.41 -89.64
CA VAL A 34 -18.21 52.34 -88.94
C VAL A 34 -18.68 50.90 -88.76
N LEU A 35 -18.48 50.02 -89.76
CA LEU A 35 -18.78 48.60 -89.65
C LEU A 35 -17.90 47.88 -88.61
N VAL A 36 -16.62 48.24 -88.52
CA VAL A 36 -15.71 47.71 -87.51
C VAL A 36 -16.10 48.21 -86.11
N VAL A 37 -16.47 49.48 -85.96
CA VAL A 37 -16.96 50.01 -84.66
C VAL A 37 -18.29 49.39 -84.26
N ALA A 38 -19.21 49.16 -85.21
CA ALA A 38 -20.46 48.45 -84.95
C ALA A 38 -20.24 46.97 -84.60
N ALA A 39 -19.29 46.29 -85.25
CA ALA A 39 -18.91 44.92 -84.90
C ALA A 39 -18.21 44.85 -83.54
N ILE A 40 -17.35 45.83 -83.20
CA ILE A 40 -16.73 45.92 -81.87
C ILE A 40 -17.81 46.20 -80.82
N LEU A 41 -18.75 47.11 -81.07
CA LEU A 41 -19.88 47.38 -80.17
C LEU A 41 -20.81 46.17 -80.04
N ALA A 42 -21.05 45.42 -81.09
CA ALA A 42 -21.85 44.19 -81.06
C ALA A 42 -21.12 43.08 -80.29
N VAL A 43 -19.81 42.92 -80.50
CA VAL A 43 -18.97 41.97 -79.74
C VAL A 43 -18.86 42.40 -78.27
N LEU A 44 -18.78 43.71 -77.99
CA LEU A 44 -18.77 44.27 -76.63
C LEU A 44 -20.13 44.07 -75.95
N LEU A 45 -21.24 44.30 -76.65
CA LEU A 45 -22.61 44.03 -76.18
C LEU A 45 -22.86 42.54 -75.97
N LEU A 46 -22.39 41.69 -76.87
CA LEU A 46 -22.42 40.22 -76.70
C LEU A 46 -21.57 39.78 -75.52
N ARG A 47 -20.39 40.39 -75.31
CA ARG A 47 -19.53 40.16 -74.15
C ARG A 47 -20.12 40.67 -72.84
N LEU A 48 -20.87 41.78 -72.86
CA LEU A 48 -21.59 42.33 -71.70
C LEU A 48 -22.83 41.49 -71.35
N MET A 49 -23.54 40.97 -72.36
CA MET A 49 -24.65 40.05 -72.15
C MET A 49 -24.18 38.65 -71.70
N SER A 50 -23.02 38.19 -72.16
CA SER A 50 -22.40 36.94 -71.68
C SER A 50 -21.72 37.08 -70.31
N ALA A 51 -21.30 38.29 -69.93
CA ALA A 51 -20.74 38.56 -68.59
C ALA A 51 -21.82 38.47 -67.49
N GLY A 52 -23.08 38.81 -67.80
CA GLY A 52 -24.21 38.61 -66.90
C GLY A 52 -24.52 37.13 -66.64
N THR A 53 -24.33 36.26 -67.64
CA THR A 53 -24.55 34.81 -67.51
C THR A 53 -23.39 34.09 -66.82
N GLN A 54 -22.14 34.55 -67.01
CA GLN A 54 -20.98 33.99 -66.30
C GLN A 54 -20.89 34.42 -64.82
N ALA A 55 -21.51 35.54 -64.43
CA ALA A 55 -21.56 35.96 -63.03
C ALA A 55 -22.51 35.10 -62.17
N VAL A 56 -23.56 34.52 -62.77
CA VAL A 56 -24.56 33.70 -62.06
C VAL A 56 -24.07 32.26 -61.87
N ALA A 57 -23.30 31.73 -62.81
CA ALA A 57 -22.76 30.36 -62.75
C ALA A 57 -21.87 30.09 -61.52
N GLY A 58 -21.26 31.12 -60.93
CA GLY A 58 -20.47 30.99 -59.70
C GLY A 58 -21.25 31.32 -58.41
N ALA A 59 -22.49 31.80 -58.51
CA ALA A 59 -23.27 32.29 -57.37
C ALA A 59 -23.93 31.17 -56.54
N TYR A 60 -24.03 29.97 -57.10
CA TYR A 60 -24.60 28.80 -56.42
C TYR A 60 -23.67 27.60 -56.55
N LEU A 61 -23.52 26.85 -55.46
CA LEU A 61 -22.94 25.51 -55.47
C LEU A 61 -24.10 24.51 -55.60
N SER A 62 -23.94 23.50 -56.45
CA SER A 62 -24.93 22.45 -56.65
C SER A 62 -24.40 21.11 -56.14
N ASP A 63 -25.27 20.33 -55.50
CA ASP A 63 -25.03 18.92 -55.21
C ASP A 63 -26.32 18.12 -55.40
N THR A 64 -26.23 16.80 -55.53
CA THR A 64 -27.38 15.94 -55.78
C THR A 64 -27.77 15.19 -54.51
N ALA A 65 -29.08 15.16 -54.21
CA ALA A 65 -29.62 14.31 -53.16
C ALA A 65 -29.44 12.85 -53.55
N GLN A 66 -28.68 12.10 -52.76
CA GLN A 66 -28.32 10.71 -53.05
C GLN A 66 -28.55 9.84 -51.83
N VAL A 67 -29.02 8.62 -52.08
CA VAL A 67 -29.11 7.59 -51.05
C VAL A 67 -27.71 7.09 -50.76
N ARG A 68 -27.27 7.25 -49.50
CA ARG A 68 -25.95 6.80 -49.05
C ARG A 68 -26.05 6.14 -47.69
N GLU A 69 -25.06 5.32 -47.38
CA GLU A 69 -24.93 4.77 -46.05
C GLU A 69 -24.52 5.89 -45.08
N MET A 70 -25.31 6.11 -44.04
CA MET A 70 -25.05 7.15 -43.05
C MET A 70 -24.77 6.51 -41.70
N THR A 71 -23.66 6.94 -41.09
CA THR A 71 -23.27 6.55 -39.74
C THR A 71 -23.11 7.80 -38.91
N VAL A 72 -23.92 7.94 -37.86
CA VAL A 72 -23.77 9.03 -36.90
C VAL A 72 -22.68 8.63 -35.92
N ALA A 73 -21.66 9.45 -35.82
CA ALA A 73 -20.57 9.22 -34.89
C ALA A 73 -20.20 10.48 -34.12
N VAL A 74 -19.58 10.27 -32.97
CA VAL A 74 -19.03 11.33 -32.13
C VAL A 74 -17.52 11.19 -32.17
N SER A 75 -16.85 12.24 -32.64
CA SER A 75 -15.40 12.30 -32.72
C SER A 75 -14.82 12.91 -31.44
N GLY A 76 -13.64 12.44 -31.05
CA GLY A 76 -12.88 13.05 -29.96
C GLY A 76 -11.45 12.56 -29.97
N THR A 77 -10.57 13.26 -29.27
CA THR A 77 -9.15 12.90 -29.18
C THR A 77 -8.80 12.45 -27.77
N GLY A 78 -7.79 11.60 -27.67
CA GLY A 78 -7.27 11.10 -26.42
C GLY A 78 -5.82 10.63 -26.55
N THR A 79 -5.22 10.22 -25.45
CA THR A 79 -3.87 9.70 -25.41
C THR A 79 -3.89 8.26 -24.93
N ILE A 80 -3.21 7.35 -25.64
CA ILE A 80 -3.11 5.94 -25.27
C ILE A 80 -2.45 5.79 -23.89
N GLN A 81 -3.07 4.99 -23.04
CA GLN A 81 -2.65 4.64 -21.70
C GLN A 81 -2.50 3.12 -21.60
N PRO A 82 -1.56 2.63 -20.78
CA PRO A 82 -1.46 1.21 -20.47
C PRO A 82 -2.60 0.81 -19.54
N ASN A 83 -2.94 -0.47 -19.51
CA ASN A 83 -3.91 -1.02 -18.56
C ASN A 83 -3.54 -0.69 -17.10
N GLN A 84 -2.26 -0.89 -16.77
CA GLN A 84 -1.70 -0.54 -15.47
C GLN A 84 -0.33 0.10 -15.65
N SER A 85 -0.03 1.08 -14.80
CA SER A 85 1.28 1.72 -14.72
C SER A 85 1.80 1.59 -13.30
N TYR A 86 2.98 1.02 -13.14
CA TYR A 86 3.69 0.98 -11.87
C TYR A 86 4.97 1.83 -11.95
N LYS A 87 5.01 2.88 -11.14
CA LYS A 87 6.17 3.75 -11.00
C LYS A 87 6.92 3.35 -9.74
N VAL A 88 8.13 2.85 -9.91
CA VAL A 88 8.96 2.34 -8.84
C VAL A 88 9.59 3.51 -8.11
N THR A 89 9.32 3.63 -6.82
CA THR A 89 9.91 4.64 -5.94
C THR A 89 10.49 3.96 -4.70
N THR A 90 11.39 4.66 -4.04
CA THR A 90 11.95 4.20 -2.76
C THR A 90 11.91 5.31 -1.73
N LEU A 91 11.49 4.96 -0.51
CA LEU A 91 11.55 5.83 0.66
C LEU A 91 12.87 5.65 1.42
N ILE A 92 13.55 4.51 1.21
CA ILE A 92 14.82 4.19 1.85
C ILE A 92 15.97 4.79 1.04
N SER A 93 17.06 5.12 1.74
CA SER A 93 18.27 5.67 1.13
C SER A 93 19.40 4.65 1.19
N GLY A 94 20.17 4.52 0.11
CA GLY A 94 21.30 3.60 0.03
C GLY A 94 21.79 3.39 -1.40
N GLU A 95 22.94 2.73 -1.53
CA GLU A 95 23.52 2.33 -2.81
C GLU A 95 22.75 1.14 -3.40
N VAL A 96 22.42 1.20 -4.69
CA VAL A 96 21.82 0.08 -5.43
C VAL A 96 22.91 -0.94 -5.72
N LEU A 97 22.79 -2.13 -5.14
CA LEU A 97 23.72 -3.24 -5.36
C LEU A 97 23.43 -4.00 -6.65
N GLU A 98 22.15 -4.21 -6.97
CA GLU A 98 21.72 -4.96 -8.16
C GLU A 98 20.47 -4.36 -8.77
N ALA A 99 20.42 -4.36 -10.11
CA ALA A 99 19.26 -4.03 -10.92
C ALA A 99 19.17 -5.02 -12.11
N PRO A 100 18.67 -6.25 -11.92
CA PRO A 100 18.79 -7.35 -12.87
C PRO A 100 17.73 -7.30 -13.99
N PHE A 101 17.46 -6.12 -14.52
CA PHE A 101 16.51 -5.91 -15.62
C PHE A 101 17.00 -4.79 -16.54
N GLU A 102 16.55 -4.82 -17.79
CA GLU A 102 16.86 -3.79 -18.78
C GLU A 102 15.59 -3.14 -19.36
N GLU A 103 15.75 -1.96 -19.94
CA GLU A 103 14.66 -1.29 -20.66
C GLU A 103 14.18 -2.16 -21.84
N GLY A 104 12.86 -2.24 -22.01
CA GLY A 104 12.21 -3.09 -23.01
C GLY A 104 12.06 -4.56 -22.58
N GLN A 105 12.59 -4.98 -21.43
CA GLN A 105 12.39 -6.32 -20.91
C GLN A 105 11.01 -6.48 -20.25
N THR A 106 10.39 -7.64 -20.41
CA THR A 106 9.19 -8.02 -19.65
C THR A 106 9.58 -8.55 -18.27
N VAL A 107 8.98 -7.99 -17.23
CA VAL A 107 9.11 -8.42 -15.83
C VAL A 107 7.77 -8.94 -15.33
N ASN A 108 7.81 -9.97 -14.50
CA ASN A 108 6.63 -10.54 -13.86
C ASN A 108 6.40 -9.91 -12.50
N LYS A 109 5.16 -9.98 -12.02
CA LYS A 109 4.82 -9.65 -10.64
C LYS A 109 5.67 -10.50 -9.67
N GLY A 110 6.37 -9.83 -8.77
CA GLY A 110 7.28 -10.43 -7.78
C GLY A 110 8.74 -10.49 -8.23
N ASP A 111 9.05 -10.21 -9.50
CA ASP A 111 10.44 -10.19 -9.96
C ASP A 111 11.21 -9.06 -9.26
N LEU A 112 12.46 -9.34 -8.89
CA LEU A 112 13.36 -8.39 -8.27
C LEU A 112 13.71 -7.28 -9.26
N LEU A 113 13.45 -6.03 -8.88
CA LEU A 113 13.82 -4.86 -9.64
C LEU A 113 15.11 -4.27 -9.09
N PHE A 114 15.14 -3.90 -7.82
CA PHE A 114 16.31 -3.29 -7.21
C PHE A 114 16.63 -3.92 -5.86
N ARG A 115 17.92 -4.15 -5.61
CA ARG A 115 18.43 -4.50 -4.28
C ARG A 115 19.32 -3.37 -3.77
N ILE A 116 18.94 -2.76 -2.66
CA ILE A 116 19.67 -1.65 -2.04
C ILE A 116 20.55 -2.19 -0.89
N ASP A 117 21.71 -1.58 -0.63
CA ASP A 117 22.58 -1.98 0.48
C ASP A 117 21.87 -1.80 1.82
N ALA A 118 21.65 -2.92 2.51
CA ALA A 118 20.92 -3.00 3.78
C ALA A 118 21.82 -3.24 5.00
N LYS A 119 23.15 -3.15 4.87
CA LYS A 119 24.10 -3.48 5.97
C LYS A 119 23.76 -2.81 7.30
N ASP A 120 23.33 -1.56 7.28
CA ASP A 120 22.96 -0.83 8.50
C ASP A 120 21.74 -1.47 9.20
N VAL A 121 20.76 -1.91 8.42
CA VAL A 121 19.56 -2.60 8.92
C VAL A 121 19.90 -4.02 9.37
N GLU A 122 20.74 -4.73 8.63
CA GLU A 122 21.21 -6.08 9.01
C GLU A 122 21.98 -6.04 10.34
N ASN A 123 22.89 -5.08 10.51
CA ASN A 123 23.62 -4.88 11.76
C ASN A 123 22.66 -4.54 12.92
N ASN A 124 21.64 -3.72 12.67
CA ASN A 124 20.62 -3.40 13.66
C ASN A 124 19.77 -4.64 14.03
N ILE A 125 19.39 -5.47 13.04
CA ILE A 125 18.70 -6.75 13.27
C ILE A 125 19.53 -7.64 14.19
N GLN A 126 20.83 -7.79 13.93
CA GLN A 126 21.71 -8.60 14.79
C GLN A 126 21.74 -8.06 16.24
N GLN A 127 21.81 -6.75 16.43
CA GLN A 127 21.74 -6.14 17.76
C GLN A 127 20.38 -6.41 18.44
N LEU A 128 19.28 -6.31 17.70
CA LEU A 128 17.94 -6.57 18.20
C LEU A 128 17.71 -8.06 18.53
N GLU A 129 18.31 -8.98 17.77
CA GLU A 129 18.30 -10.41 18.08
C GLU A 129 19.05 -10.71 19.39
N LEU A 130 20.20 -10.06 19.61
CA LEU A 130 20.93 -10.17 20.86
C LEU A 130 20.14 -9.59 22.04
N ASN A 131 19.45 -8.47 21.84
CA ASN A 131 18.58 -7.87 22.86
C ASN A 131 17.39 -8.78 23.20
N LEU A 132 16.73 -9.36 22.19
CA LEU A 132 15.66 -10.33 22.39
C LEU A 132 16.16 -11.55 23.16
N ARG A 133 17.32 -12.09 22.78
CA ARG A 133 17.94 -13.23 23.47
C ARG A 133 18.26 -12.92 24.92
N SER A 134 18.81 -11.73 25.20
CA SER A 134 19.08 -11.27 26.57
C SER A 134 17.80 -11.19 27.41
N ALA A 135 16.73 -10.60 26.86
CA ALA A 135 15.43 -10.53 27.53
C ALA A 135 14.83 -11.93 27.79
N GLN A 136 14.96 -12.86 26.84
CA GLN A 136 14.52 -14.25 27.01
C GLN A 136 15.29 -14.98 28.11
N LEU A 137 16.61 -14.78 28.19
CA LEU A 137 17.43 -15.37 29.26
C LEU A 137 17.05 -14.82 30.63
N ASN A 138 16.75 -13.53 30.74
CA ASN A 138 16.25 -12.93 31.97
C ASN A 138 14.90 -13.52 32.40
N LEU A 139 13.97 -13.70 31.46
CA LEU A 139 12.69 -14.36 31.75
C LEU A 139 12.87 -15.82 32.18
N ASP A 140 13.76 -16.56 31.53
CA ASP A 140 14.05 -17.96 31.87
C ASP A 140 14.68 -18.09 33.28
N ASP A 141 15.60 -17.19 33.65
CA ASP A 141 16.17 -17.12 35.00
C ASP A 141 15.09 -16.90 36.07
N LEU A 142 14.19 -15.93 35.84
CA LEU A 142 13.09 -15.65 36.77
C LEU A 142 12.13 -16.82 36.92
N LEU A 143 11.79 -17.52 35.82
CA LEU A 143 10.93 -18.70 35.87
C LEU A 143 11.58 -19.86 36.62
N LYS A 144 12.90 -20.06 36.45
CA LYS A 144 13.66 -21.06 37.23
C LYS A 144 13.66 -20.73 38.71
N ARG A 145 13.96 -19.48 39.08
CA ARG A 145 13.95 -19.03 40.48
C ARG A 145 12.56 -19.15 41.12
N GLN A 146 11.50 -18.86 40.37
CA GLN A 146 10.13 -19.09 40.84
C GLN A 146 9.85 -20.57 41.09
N ALA A 147 10.28 -21.45 40.17
CA ALA A 147 10.10 -22.89 40.31
C ALA A 147 10.88 -23.43 41.52
N ASP A 148 12.14 -23.03 41.68
CA ASP A 148 12.99 -23.45 42.81
C ASP A 148 12.39 -22.99 44.15
N ASN A 149 11.92 -21.74 44.22
CA ASN A 149 11.34 -21.20 45.45
C ASN A 149 9.94 -21.76 45.77
N ARG A 150 9.26 -22.44 44.83
CA ARG A 150 7.89 -22.92 45.02
C ARG A 150 7.78 -23.94 46.15
N GLU A 151 8.78 -24.80 46.30
CA GLU A 151 8.84 -25.76 47.42
C GLU A 151 9.16 -25.06 48.74
N ASP A 152 10.00 -24.03 48.70
CA ASP A 152 10.46 -23.26 49.86
C ASP A 152 9.44 -22.22 50.37
N CYS A 153 8.39 -21.93 49.59
CA CYS A 153 7.26 -21.09 50.00
C CYS A 153 6.38 -21.74 51.08
N ALA A 154 6.38 -23.06 51.18
CA ALA A 154 5.68 -23.77 52.24
C ALA A 154 6.62 -23.96 53.43
N VAL A 155 6.49 -23.09 54.44
CA VAL A 155 7.29 -23.19 55.67
C VAL A 155 6.67 -24.25 56.57
N SER A 156 7.46 -25.27 56.91
CA SER A 156 7.04 -26.41 57.74
C SER A 156 7.73 -26.43 59.09
N ALA A 157 7.07 -26.98 60.11
CA ALA A 157 7.70 -27.28 61.39
C ALA A 157 8.76 -28.39 61.23
N GLU A 158 9.85 -28.31 62.00
CA GLU A 158 10.98 -29.25 61.94
C GLU A 158 11.07 -30.23 63.13
N ALA A 159 10.02 -30.26 63.96
CA ALA A 159 9.85 -31.14 65.10
C ALA A 159 8.41 -31.04 65.61
N ASP A 160 7.97 -32.00 66.41
CA ASP A 160 6.73 -31.85 67.18
C ASP A 160 6.94 -30.87 68.34
N GLY A 161 5.94 -30.04 68.63
CA GLY A 161 6.00 -29.14 69.77
C GLY A 161 4.83 -28.17 69.85
N VAL A 162 4.95 -27.24 70.79
CA VAL A 162 4.01 -26.13 70.97
C VAL A 162 4.69 -24.84 70.51
N ILE A 163 3.95 -24.01 69.79
CA ILE A 163 4.42 -22.68 69.39
C ILE A 163 4.47 -21.78 70.63
N THR A 164 5.66 -21.33 71.02
CA THR A 164 5.85 -20.47 72.21
C THR A 164 5.82 -18.99 71.89
N LYS A 165 6.23 -18.64 70.67
CA LYS A 165 6.30 -17.26 70.21
C LYS A 165 6.12 -17.20 68.70
N LEU A 166 5.36 -16.23 68.22
CA LEU A 166 5.18 -15.95 66.80
C LEU A 166 5.87 -14.62 66.45
N TYR A 167 6.55 -14.56 65.30
CA TYR A 167 7.33 -13.40 64.86
C TYR A 167 6.70 -12.64 63.68
N VAL A 168 5.71 -13.23 63.02
CA VAL A 168 5.12 -12.70 61.77
C VAL A 168 3.60 -12.75 61.83
N GLU A 169 2.96 -11.82 61.13
CA GLU A 169 1.53 -11.79 60.90
C GLU A 169 1.20 -12.03 59.42
N GLN A 170 -0.07 -12.36 59.13
CA GLN A 170 -0.53 -12.49 57.75
C GLN A 170 -0.42 -11.13 57.04
N GLY A 171 0.23 -11.12 55.87
CA GLY A 171 0.52 -9.92 55.09
C GLY A 171 1.91 -9.31 55.35
N ASP A 172 2.70 -9.83 56.28
CA ASP A 172 4.07 -9.38 56.50
C ASP A 172 5.01 -9.87 55.39
N ALA A 173 5.96 -9.02 54.99
CA ALA A 173 7.05 -9.39 54.09
C ALA A 173 8.20 -10.03 54.87
N VAL A 174 8.59 -11.25 54.49
CA VAL A 174 9.69 -11.99 55.13
C VAL A 174 10.81 -12.29 54.14
N MET A 175 12.04 -12.29 54.63
CA MET A 175 13.22 -12.70 53.87
C MET A 175 13.60 -14.15 54.19
N ALA A 176 14.26 -14.84 53.27
CA ALA A 176 14.86 -16.14 53.56
C ALA A 176 15.75 -16.08 54.83
N GLY A 177 15.53 -17.03 55.73
CA GLY A 177 16.16 -17.10 57.05
C GLY A 177 15.47 -16.30 58.16
N ALA A 178 14.41 -15.53 57.86
CA ALA A 178 13.67 -14.79 58.87
C ALA A 178 12.94 -15.75 59.83
N PRO A 179 12.95 -15.46 61.16
CA PRO A 179 12.22 -16.27 62.12
C PRO A 179 10.71 -16.09 61.95
N ILE A 180 9.99 -17.21 61.91
CA ILE A 180 8.52 -17.26 61.83
C ILE A 180 7.93 -17.55 63.20
N ALA A 181 8.43 -18.58 63.89
CA ALA A 181 7.94 -18.99 65.19
C ALA A 181 9.00 -19.74 66.01
N ASP A 182 8.92 -19.64 67.33
CA ASP A 182 9.67 -20.52 68.24
C ASP A 182 8.83 -21.75 68.58
N LEU A 183 9.45 -22.92 68.49
CA LEU A 183 8.86 -24.22 68.74
C LEU A 183 9.55 -24.90 69.92
N LEU A 184 8.75 -25.37 70.87
CA LEU A 184 9.22 -26.06 72.07
C LEU A 184 8.40 -27.32 72.35
N ASP A 185 9.05 -28.48 72.41
CA ASP A 185 8.42 -29.72 72.89
C ASP A 185 8.40 -29.70 74.43
N ARG A 186 7.24 -29.37 74.99
CA ARG A 186 7.01 -29.38 76.45
C ARG A 186 6.56 -30.73 76.99
N GLU A 187 6.15 -31.66 76.13
CA GLU A 187 5.59 -32.96 76.54
C GLU A 187 6.66 -34.02 76.70
N ARG A 188 7.79 -33.86 76.03
CA ARG A 188 8.92 -34.77 76.11
C ARG A 188 10.18 -34.00 76.50
N MET A 189 10.94 -34.54 77.44
CA MET A 189 12.21 -34.01 77.92
C MET A 189 13.31 -35.05 77.70
N LYS A 190 14.51 -34.59 77.39
CA LYS A 190 15.73 -35.41 77.34
C LYS A 190 16.54 -35.23 78.62
N LEU A 191 16.95 -36.33 79.23
CA LEU A 191 17.89 -36.36 80.34
C LEU A 191 19.17 -37.06 79.90
N THR A 192 20.27 -36.33 79.80
CA THR A 192 21.59 -36.91 79.50
C THR A 192 22.34 -37.14 80.80
N VAL A 193 22.66 -38.39 81.07
CA VAL A 193 23.36 -38.81 82.29
C VAL A 193 24.47 -39.81 81.97
N PRO A 194 25.63 -39.71 82.64
CA PRO A 194 26.71 -40.66 82.46
C PRO A 194 26.42 -41.97 83.19
N PHE A 195 26.60 -43.10 82.50
CA PHE A 195 26.63 -44.44 83.08
C PHE A 195 28.05 -45.01 83.02
N GLN A 196 28.42 -45.94 83.90
CA GLN A 196 29.73 -46.60 83.77
C GLN A 196 29.81 -47.32 82.42
N SER A 197 30.96 -47.20 81.74
CA SER A 197 31.13 -47.72 80.38
C SER A 197 30.81 -49.23 80.28
N ALA A 198 31.13 -50.00 81.33
CA ALA A 198 30.81 -51.42 81.42
C ALA A 198 29.30 -51.72 81.41
N ASP A 199 28.51 -50.91 82.15
CA ASP A 199 27.05 -51.06 82.18
C ASP A 199 26.42 -50.54 80.88
N ALA A 200 26.92 -49.40 80.38
CA ALA A 200 26.45 -48.77 79.15
C ALA A 200 26.70 -49.62 77.89
N ALA A 201 27.70 -50.51 77.91
CA ALA A 201 27.96 -51.44 76.82
C ALA A 201 26.81 -52.44 76.57
N GLY A 202 25.97 -52.70 77.59
CA GLY A 202 24.80 -53.57 77.48
C GLY A 202 23.50 -52.86 77.12
N PHE A 203 23.50 -51.53 77.01
CA PHE A 203 22.30 -50.77 76.70
C PHE A 203 22.03 -50.69 75.19
N TYR A 204 20.76 -50.50 74.84
CA TYR A 204 20.32 -50.30 73.46
C TYR A 204 19.19 -49.26 73.41
N GLU A 205 19.05 -48.61 72.25
CA GLU A 205 18.01 -47.60 72.03
C GLU A 205 16.59 -48.22 72.16
N GLY A 206 15.67 -47.47 72.77
CA GLY A 206 14.32 -47.93 73.09
C GLY A 206 14.20 -48.75 74.39
N GLN A 207 15.31 -49.07 75.06
CA GLN A 207 15.27 -49.75 76.35
C GLN A 207 14.58 -48.89 77.42
N SER A 208 13.75 -49.50 78.28
CA SER A 208 13.06 -48.77 79.36
C SER A 208 14.03 -48.34 80.46
N ALA A 209 13.86 -47.10 80.92
CA ALA A 209 14.63 -46.48 81.99
C ALA A 209 13.69 -45.90 83.05
N VAL A 210 14.12 -45.93 84.31
CA VAL A 210 13.45 -45.24 85.41
C VAL A 210 14.24 -43.98 85.71
N VAL A 211 13.60 -42.83 85.58
CA VAL A 211 14.20 -41.52 85.82
C VAL A 211 13.65 -40.94 87.12
N THR A 212 14.52 -40.60 88.05
CA THR A 212 14.16 -39.98 89.33
C THR A 212 14.50 -38.50 89.30
N VAL A 213 13.51 -37.64 89.54
CA VAL A 213 13.67 -36.19 89.54
C VAL A 213 14.23 -35.73 90.88
N ASP A 214 15.28 -34.92 90.85
CA ASP A 214 15.95 -34.39 92.03
C ASP A 214 15.02 -33.44 92.80
N GLY A 215 15.06 -33.51 94.13
CA GLY A 215 14.26 -32.66 95.03
C GLY A 215 12.83 -33.14 95.29
N THR A 216 12.14 -33.71 94.29
CA THR A 216 10.78 -34.26 94.46
C THR A 216 10.76 -35.77 94.71
N ALA A 217 11.86 -36.48 94.37
CA ALA A 217 11.97 -37.93 94.41
C ALA A 217 10.89 -38.67 93.58
N GLN A 218 10.27 -37.97 92.63
CA GLN A 218 9.28 -38.55 91.72
C GLN A 218 9.99 -39.42 90.67
N THR A 219 9.50 -40.64 90.46
CA THR A 219 9.98 -41.54 89.42
C THR A 219 9.11 -41.44 88.17
N LEU A 220 9.74 -41.23 87.03
CA LEU A 220 9.14 -41.17 85.70
C LEU A 220 9.67 -42.32 84.85
N THR A 221 8.83 -42.81 83.95
CA THR A 221 9.23 -43.80 82.95
C THR A 221 9.78 -43.09 81.72
N GLY A 222 10.98 -43.48 81.31
CA GLY A 222 11.61 -43.02 80.07
C GLY A 222 12.13 -44.18 79.24
N THR A 223 12.66 -43.86 78.07
CA THR A 223 13.33 -44.80 77.18
C THR A 223 14.70 -44.26 76.78
N VAL A 224 15.65 -45.15 76.49
CA VAL A 224 16.95 -44.76 75.93
C VAL A 224 16.75 -44.17 74.54
N ASP A 225 17.10 -42.90 74.36
CA ASP A 225 17.01 -42.15 73.10
C ASP A 225 18.28 -42.32 72.27
N SER A 226 19.44 -42.18 72.91
CA SER A 226 20.75 -42.42 72.28
C SER A 226 21.82 -42.71 73.31
N ILE A 227 22.88 -43.40 72.88
CA ILE A 227 24.06 -43.72 73.69
C ILE A 227 25.27 -43.11 72.99
N ALA A 228 26.09 -42.35 73.71
CA ALA A 228 27.29 -41.74 73.14
C ALA A 228 28.27 -42.79 72.59
N ALA A 229 28.88 -42.49 71.45
CA ALA A 229 29.80 -43.41 70.78
C ALA A 229 31.16 -43.56 71.48
N THR A 230 31.51 -42.64 72.37
CA THR A 230 32.84 -42.56 73.01
C THR A 230 32.72 -42.58 74.52
N ASP A 231 33.71 -43.20 75.17
CA ASP A 231 33.87 -43.15 76.62
C ASP A 231 34.59 -41.88 77.04
N GLU A 232 34.15 -41.33 78.17
CA GLU A 232 34.67 -40.13 78.79
C GLU A 232 35.17 -40.45 80.20
N VAL A 233 36.11 -39.65 80.70
CA VAL A 233 36.55 -39.75 82.09
C VAL A 233 35.53 -38.99 82.95
N GLY A 234 34.71 -39.73 83.67
CA GLY A 234 33.69 -39.21 84.56
C GLY A 234 34.21 -38.80 85.94
N PRO A 235 33.31 -38.34 86.84
CA PRO A 235 33.66 -38.00 88.21
C PRO A 235 34.37 -39.16 88.92
N GLY A 236 35.51 -38.88 89.57
CA GLY A 236 36.29 -39.89 90.28
C GLY A 236 37.20 -40.77 89.40
N GLY A 237 37.39 -40.43 88.12
CA GLY A 237 38.34 -41.11 87.23
C GLY A 237 37.81 -42.39 86.56
N ALA A 238 36.53 -42.71 86.73
CA ALA A 238 35.87 -43.84 86.08
C ALA A 238 35.55 -43.54 84.62
N LEU A 239 35.67 -44.55 83.74
CA LEU A 239 35.19 -44.45 82.37
C LEU A 239 33.65 -44.49 82.35
N VAL A 240 33.04 -43.43 81.85
CA VAL A 240 31.59 -43.28 81.71
C VAL A 240 31.20 -43.06 80.26
N ARG A 241 29.97 -43.39 79.92
CA ARG A 241 29.36 -43.15 78.62
C ARG A 241 28.06 -42.38 78.82
N GLN A 242 27.89 -41.29 78.08
CA GLN A 242 26.67 -40.48 78.16
C GLN A 242 25.51 -41.27 77.56
N VAL A 243 24.41 -41.38 78.30
CA VAL A 243 23.16 -41.98 77.82
C VAL A 243 22.08 -40.90 77.90
N THR A 244 21.46 -40.61 76.77
CA THR A 244 20.34 -39.69 76.68
C THR A 244 19.04 -40.47 76.77
N LEU A 245 18.18 -40.06 77.70
CA LEU A 245 16.89 -40.68 77.97
C LEU A 245 15.77 -39.74 77.57
N LEU A 246 14.78 -40.24 76.83
CA LEU A 246 13.55 -39.52 76.53
C LEU A 246 12.50 -39.83 77.61
N VAL A 247 11.95 -38.79 78.23
CA VAL A 247 11.02 -38.89 79.36
C VAL A 247 9.77 -38.08 79.05
N GLN A 248 8.59 -38.61 79.36
CA GLN A 248 7.35 -37.84 79.27
C GLN A 248 7.28 -36.84 80.43
N ASN A 249 7.02 -35.58 80.11
CA ASN A 249 6.87 -34.51 81.08
C ASN A 249 5.42 -34.49 81.61
N PRO A 250 5.18 -34.78 82.90
CA PRO A 250 3.84 -34.67 83.49
C PRO A 250 3.39 -33.21 83.72
N GLY A 251 4.16 -32.22 83.26
CA GLY A 251 3.85 -30.79 83.33
C GLY A 251 4.63 -30.01 84.39
N ALA A 252 5.44 -30.69 85.21
CA ALA A 252 6.23 -30.09 86.28
C ALA A 252 7.73 -29.97 85.98
N LEU A 253 8.22 -30.56 84.88
CA LEU A 253 9.63 -30.49 84.50
C LEU A 253 9.93 -29.28 83.60
N SER A 254 11.12 -28.73 83.78
CA SER A 254 11.73 -27.68 82.96
C SER A 254 13.23 -27.93 82.79
N ASP A 255 13.91 -27.08 82.02
CA ASP A 255 15.37 -27.08 81.86
C ASP A 255 16.16 -26.77 83.15
N ALA A 256 15.49 -26.19 84.16
CA ALA A 256 16.06 -26.03 85.50
C ALA A 256 15.99 -27.31 86.35
N SER A 257 15.20 -28.31 85.92
CA SER A 257 15.05 -29.57 86.64
C SER A 257 16.29 -30.45 86.44
N ARG A 258 16.64 -31.22 87.47
CA ARG A 258 17.71 -32.23 87.40
C ARG A 258 17.16 -33.59 87.78
N GLY A 259 17.84 -34.64 87.34
CA GLY A 259 17.44 -36.00 87.67
C GLY A 259 18.57 -37.01 87.51
N THR A 260 18.34 -38.16 88.10
CA THR A 260 19.16 -39.37 87.96
C THR A 260 18.37 -40.43 87.21
N ALA A 261 19.03 -41.43 86.67
CA ALA A 261 18.34 -42.52 85.99
C ALA A 261 18.93 -43.88 86.35
N ALA A 262 18.08 -44.90 86.23
CA ALA A 262 18.47 -46.29 86.33
C ALA A 262 17.95 -47.07 85.13
N ILE A 263 18.83 -47.83 84.48
CA ILE A 263 18.54 -48.67 83.32
C ILE A 263 18.90 -50.10 83.69
N SER A 264 17.94 -51.02 83.58
CA SER A 264 18.15 -52.44 83.94
C SER A 264 18.78 -52.68 85.32
N GLY A 265 18.52 -51.79 86.29
CA GLY A 265 19.05 -51.87 87.66
C GLY A 265 20.42 -51.21 87.87
N ALA A 266 21.13 -50.82 86.82
CA ALA A 266 22.34 -49.99 86.91
C ALA A 266 21.94 -48.51 87.08
N ALA A 267 22.53 -47.81 88.06
CA ALA A 267 22.28 -46.40 88.30
C ALA A 267 23.32 -45.53 87.58
N CYS A 268 22.91 -44.32 87.16
CA CYS A 268 23.82 -43.36 86.57
C CYS A 268 24.91 -42.93 87.57
N ALA A 269 26.11 -42.65 87.07
CA ALA A 269 27.25 -42.21 87.88
C ALA A 269 27.05 -40.80 88.48
N SER A 270 26.28 -39.94 87.81
CA SER A 270 25.88 -38.62 88.32
C SER A 270 24.59 -38.14 87.68
N GLY A 271 23.85 -37.28 88.39
CA GLY A 271 22.62 -36.66 87.86
C GLY A 271 22.88 -35.59 86.79
N GLY A 272 21.96 -35.50 85.83
CA GLY A 272 21.98 -34.59 84.69
C GLY A 272 20.91 -33.52 84.80
N ALA A 273 20.99 -32.50 83.94
CA ALA A 273 19.89 -31.55 83.75
C ALA A 273 18.93 -32.08 82.69
N PHE A 274 17.64 -31.82 82.86
CA PHE A 274 16.67 -32.03 81.80
C PHE A 274 16.83 -30.96 80.72
N THR A 275 16.58 -31.35 79.48
CA THR A 275 16.53 -30.48 78.31
C THR A 275 15.23 -30.78 77.56
N TYR A 276 14.66 -29.80 76.85
CA TYR A 276 13.48 -30.05 76.04
C TYR A 276 13.81 -31.01 74.88
N ALA A 277 12.89 -31.91 74.53
CA ALA A 277 13.14 -32.86 73.44
C ALA A 277 13.35 -32.16 72.09
N ALA A 278 12.68 -31.04 71.87
CA ALA A 278 12.93 -30.10 70.78
C ALA A 278 12.79 -28.65 71.28
N SER A 279 13.74 -27.80 70.87
CA SER A 279 13.70 -26.35 71.06
C SER A 279 14.32 -25.74 69.81
N LYS A 280 13.48 -25.37 68.83
CA LYS A 280 13.92 -24.91 67.51
C LYS A 280 13.17 -23.65 67.12
N GLN A 281 13.77 -22.88 66.22
CA GLN A 281 13.11 -21.76 65.57
C GLN A 281 12.73 -22.17 64.15
N ILE A 282 11.46 -22.01 63.81
CA ILE A 282 10.98 -22.19 62.45
C ILE A 282 11.34 -20.92 61.67
N VAL A 283 12.07 -21.08 60.56
CA VAL A 283 12.54 -19.97 59.72
C VAL A 283 11.97 -20.07 58.31
N ALA A 284 11.81 -18.92 57.64
CA ALA A 284 11.43 -18.86 56.23
C ALA A 284 12.55 -19.45 55.35
N LYS A 285 12.21 -20.32 54.40
CA LYS A 285 13.18 -20.87 53.44
C LYS A 285 13.32 -20.00 52.19
N ALA A 286 12.22 -19.38 51.76
CA ALA A 286 12.18 -18.39 50.68
C ALA A 286 11.76 -17.01 51.19
N SER A 287 12.01 -15.98 50.38
CA SER A 287 11.47 -14.63 50.61
C SER A 287 10.08 -14.49 49.98
N GLY A 288 9.21 -13.74 50.61
CA GLY A 288 7.86 -13.47 50.11
C GLY A 288 6.94 -12.87 51.17
N ASP A 289 5.71 -12.53 50.80
CA ASP A 289 4.69 -12.06 51.73
C ASP A 289 3.95 -13.25 52.35
N VAL A 290 3.67 -13.20 53.66
CA VAL A 290 2.92 -14.25 54.36
C VAL A 290 1.47 -14.25 53.89
N ASP A 291 1.15 -15.15 52.95
CA ASP A 291 -0.18 -15.30 52.36
C ASP A 291 -1.14 -16.00 53.32
N ALA A 292 -0.65 -17.05 53.97
CA ALA A 292 -1.41 -17.79 54.97
C ALA A 292 -0.54 -18.16 56.17
N LEU A 293 -1.10 -17.97 57.37
CA LEU A 293 -0.50 -18.40 58.62
C LEU A 293 -1.48 -19.33 59.35
N SER A 294 -1.10 -20.58 59.53
CA SER A 294 -1.99 -21.65 60.02
C SER A 294 -1.79 -21.97 61.50
N ILE A 295 -1.01 -21.15 62.21
CA ILE A 295 -0.64 -21.37 63.62
C ILE A 295 -0.85 -20.11 64.45
N ARG A 296 -1.08 -20.30 65.75
CA ARG A 296 -1.11 -19.27 66.78
C ARG A 296 -0.21 -19.68 67.95
N GLU A 297 0.16 -18.70 68.77
CA GLU A 297 0.86 -18.99 70.02
C GLU A 297 0.02 -19.94 70.90
N GLY A 298 0.66 -21.01 71.38
CA GLY A 298 0.01 -22.08 72.13
C GLY A 298 -0.51 -23.25 71.30
N ASP A 299 -0.53 -23.16 69.97
CA ASP A 299 -0.94 -24.28 69.11
C ASP A 299 0.10 -25.40 69.09
N ARG A 300 -0.38 -26.64 68.93
CA ARG A 300 0.46 -27.83 68.74
C ARG A 300 0.71 -28.06 67.26
N VAL A 301 1.96 -28.35 66.92
CA VAL A 301 2.37 -28.72 65.57
C VAL A 301 3.12 -30.03 65.57
N THR A 302 3.04 -30.74 64.44
CA THR A 302 3.76 -32.00 64.18
C THR A 302 4.92 -31.78 63.23
N ASP A 303 5.92 -32.66 63.28
CA ASP A 303 7.03 -32.60 62.34
C ASP A 303 6.54 -32.65 60.87
N GLY A 304 7.04 -31.72 60.04
CA GLY A 304 6.63 -31.56 58.64
C GLY A 304 5.30 -30.83 58.41
N GLN A 305 4.57 -30.43 59.46
CA GLN A 305 3.32 -29.67 59.29
C GLN A 305 3.60 -28.28 58.72
N VAL A 306 2.90 -27.90 57.65
CA VAL A 306 2.97 -26.54 57.09
C VAL A 306 2.37 -25.53 58.07
N VAL A 307 3.17 -24.54 58.46
CA VAL A 307 2.80 -23.50 59.42
C VAL A 307 2.52 -22.16 58.75
N ALA A 308 3.23 -21.84 57.67
CA ALA A 308 3.04 -20.62 56.89
C ALA A 308 3.23 -20.89 55.39
N VAL A 309 2.51 -20.15 54.56
CA VAL A 309 2.65 -20.15 53.10
C VAL A 309 3.03 -18.74 52.66
N LEU A 310 4.12 -18.63 51.92
CA LEU A 310 4.63 -17.37 51.38
C LEU A 310 4.19 -17.21 49.92
N SER A 311 3.64 -16.04 49.58
CA SER A 311 3.38 -15.65 48.18
C SER A 311 4.62 -15.03 47.55
N GLN A 312 4.71 -15.11 46.23
CA GLN A 312 5.81 -14.53 45.45
C GLN A 312 5.31 -13.40 44.53
N THR A 313 4.44 -12.52 45.03
CA THR A 313 3.81 -11.44 44.25
C THR A 313 4.84 -10.55 43.54
N ASP A 314 5.96 -10.24 44.21
CA ASP A 314 7.07 -9.49 43.61
C ASP A 314 7.72 -10.24 42.45
N MET A 315 7.88 -11.56 42.58
CA MET A 315 8.48 -12.41 41.54
C MET A 315 7.55 -12.51 40.32
N ASP A 316 6.24 -12.68 40.56
CA ASP A 316 5.22 -12.69 39.50
C ASP A 316 5.22 -11.36 38.72
N THR A 317 5.32 -10.23 39.43
CA THR A 317 5.41 -8.89 38.84
C THR A 317 6.69 -8.72 38.01
N GLN A 318 7.83 -9.27 38.48
CA GLN A 318 9.09 -9.28 37.73
C GLN A 318 9.00 -10.15 36.48
N ILE A 319 8.38 -11.33 36.56
CA ILE A 319 8.16 -12.22 35.41
C ILE A 319 7.29 -11.52 34.37
N GLU A 320 6.20 -10.88 34.77
CA GLU A 320 5.34 -10.15 33.85
C GLU A 320 6.08 -8.99 33.18
N SER A 321 6.86 -8.24 33.95
CA SER A 321 7.72 -7.18 33.43
C SER A 321 8.75 -7.71 32.41
N ALA A 322 9.35 -8.88 32.69
CA ALA A 322 10.28 -9.53 31.79
C ALA A 322 9.60 -10.06 30.51
N ARG A 323 8.37 -10.57 30.59
CA ARG A 323 7.55 -10.95 29.42
C ARG A 323 7.29 -9.76 28.52
N ILE A 324 6.92 -8.61 29.09
CA ILE A 324 6.72 -7.36 28.35
C ILE A 324 8.03 -6.92 27.66
N GLN A 325 9.18 -7.07 28.32
CA GLN A 325 10.48 -6.77 27.71
C GLN A 325 10.80 -7.69 26.53
N VAL A 326 10.52 -9.00 26.64
CA VAL A 326 10.67 -9.94 25.52
C VAL A 326 9.79 -9.53 24.34
N GLU A 327 8.54 -9.16 24.59
CA GLU A 327 7.61 -8.75 23.54
C GLU A 327 8.06 -7.45 22.87
N ASN A 328 8.48 -6.44 23.64
CA ASN A 328 9.01 -5.19 23.09
C ASN A 328 10.26 -5.41 22.22
N ALA A 329 11.18 -6.28 22.68
CA ALA A 329 12.37 -6.63 21.91
C ALA A 329 11.99 -7.38 20.62
N ARG A 330 11.00 -8.27 20.68
CA ARG A 330 10.47 -9.00 19.52
C ARG A 330 9.82 -8.05 18.51
N LEU A 331 8.97 -7.13 18.96
CA LEU A 331 8.32 -6.14 18.09
C LEU A 331 9.36 -5.23 17.42
N SER A 332 10.40 -4.83 18.15
CA SER A 332 11.50 -4.04 17.60
C SER A 332 12.26 -4.82 16.53
N LEU A 333 12.57 -6.10 16.78
CA LEU A 333 13.17 -7.00 15.79
C LEU A 333 12.28 -7.18 14.55
N GLN A 334 10.97 -7.36 14.73
CA GLN A 334 10.02 -7.49 13.63
C GLN A 334 10.01 -6.22 12.78
N ASN A 335 9.86 -5.03 13.39
CA ASN A 335 9.91 -3.77 12.66
C ASN A 335 11.21 -3.58 11.86
N ALA A 336 12.35 -4.06 12.39
CA ALA A 336 13.61 -4.01 11.66
C ALA A 336 13.67 -5.00 10.50
N ARG A 337 13.05 -6.18 10.63
CA ARG A 337 12.90 -7.17 9.55
C ARG A 337 11.96 -6.67 8.45
N ASP A 338 10.83 -6.07 8.81
CA ASP A 338 9.90 -5.47 7.85
C ASP A 338 10.62 -4.37 7.04
N LYS A 339 11.42 -3.53 7.72
CA LYS A 339 12.27 -2.54 7.05
C LYS A 339 13.34 -3.16 6.16
N LEU A 340 13.83 -4.37 6.44
CA LEU A 340 14.80 -5.07 5.58
C LEU A 340 14.15 -5.51 4.26
N GLU A 341 12.87 -5.91 4.30
CA GLU A 341 12.13 -6.26 3.09
C GLU A 341 12.00 -5.06 2.13
N ASP A 342 11.89 -3.85 2.65
CA ASP A 342 11.86 -2.61 1.86
C ASP A 342 13.15 -2.37 1.04
N TYR A 343 14.28 -3.02 1.38
CA TYR A 343 15.54 -2.95 0.62
C TYR A 343 15.55 -3.83 -0.63
N SER A 344 14.56 -4.70 -0.79
CA SER A 344 14.35 -5.54 -1.97
C SER A 344 13.09 -5.08 -2.69
N ILE A 345 13.25 -4.19 -3.65
CA ILE A 345 12.13 -3.65 -4.43
C ILE A 345 11.75 -4.65 -5.53
N THR A 346 10.56 -5.22 -5.44
CA THR A 346 10.00 -6.16 -6.42
C THR A 346 8.89 -5.52 -7.26
N SER A 347 8.64 -6.05 -8.46
CA SER A 347 7.54 -5.59 -9.30
C SER A 347 6.18 -5.97 -8.72
N THR A 348 5.24 -5.03 -8.64
CA THR A 348 3.87 -5.30 -8.19
C THR A 348 2.92 -5.73 -9.31
N ILE A 349 3.34 -5.53 -10.56
CA ILE A 349 2.60 -5.88 -11.78
C ILE A 349 3.47 -6.71 -12.73
N THR A 350 2.84 -7.48 -13.62
CA THR A 350 3.53 -8.05 -14.78
C THR A 350 3.44 -7.05 -15.91
N GLY A 351 4.55 -6.70 -16.55
CA GLY A 351 4.58 -5.67 -17.58
C GLY A 351 5.95 -5.51 -18.23
N THR A 352 6.06 -4.55 -19.13
CA THR A 352 7.33 -4.22 -19.80
C THR A 352 7.95 -2.99 -19.15
N VAL A 353 9.27 -3.02 -18.94
CA VAL A 353 10.05 -1.90 -18.41
C VAL A 353 10.16 -0.84 -19.49
N ILE A 354 9.65 0.36 -19.22
CA ILE A 354 9.60 1.49 -20.16
C ILE A 354 10.77 2.43 -19.94
N GLU A 355 11.08 2.70 -18.68
CA GLU A 355 12.19 3.57 -18.27
C GLU A 355 12.93 2.91 -17.10
N LYS A 356 14.26 2.99 -17.13
CA LYS A 356 15.16 2.62 -16.04
C LYS A 356 16.10 3.80 -15.80
N ASN A 357 15.82 4.55 -14.73
CA ASN A 357 16.54 5.78 -14.41
C ASN A 357 17.71 5.57 -13.43
N VAL A 358 17.88 4.35 -12.93
CA VAL A 358 18.85 4.02 -11.87
C VAL A 358 19.57 2.72 -12.23
N ASP A 359 20.89 2.73 -12.11
CA ASP A 359 21.75 1.57 -12.34
C ASP A 359 22.38 1.05 -11.04
N ALA A 360 22.99 -0.13 -11.11
CA ALA A 360 23.79 -0.65 -10.01
C ALA A 360 25.02 0.25 -9.75
N GLY A 361 25.23 0.61 -8.49
CA GLY A 361 26.24 1.56 -8.03
C GLY A 361 25.71 2.98 -7.78
N ASP A 362 24.48 3.28 -8.22
CA ASP A 362 23.85 4.57 -7.95
C ASP A 362 23.34 4.65 -6.52
N ASN A 363 23.37 5.85 -5.93
CA ASN A 363 22.83 6.10 -4.60
C ASN A 363 21.42 6.68 -4.70
N VAL A 364 20.43 5.99 -4.14
CA VAL A 364 19.01 6.39 -4.14
C VAL A 364 18.56 6.83 -2.75
N GLY A 365 17.48 7.62 -2.66
CA GLY A 365 16.97 8.10 -1.37
C GLY A 365 15.93 9.22 -1.44
N GLY A 366 15.09 9.29 -0.40
CA GLY A 366 13.89 10.15 -0.33
C GLY A 366 14.12 11.67 -0.41
N SER A 367 15.37 12.13 -0.39
CA SER A 367 15.74 13.54 -0.62
C SER A 367 16.68 13.76 -1.82
N THR A 368 17.30 12.70 -2.35
CA THR A 368 18.26 12.77 -3.47
C THR A 368 17.59 12.64 -4.84
N ALA A 369 16.35 12.15 -4.91
CA ALA A 369 15.52 12.18 -6.12
C ALA A 369 15.35 13.60 -6.69
N ALA A 370 15.42 14.63 -5.84
CA ALA A 370 15.37 16.03 -6.27
C ALA A 370 16.65 16.53 -6.95
N THR A 371 17.81 15.89 -6.71
CA THR A 371 19.11 16.35 -7.23
C THR A 371 19.48 15.65 -8.55
N ALA A 372 18.99 14.42 -8.78
CA ALA A 372 19.26 13.65 -10.00
C ALA A 372 18.25 13.91 -11.13
N GLY A 373 17.17 14.66 -10.89
CA GLY A 373 16.16 14.98 -11.92
C GLY A 373 15.14 13.88 -12.20
N TYR A 374 15.21 12.74 -11.50
CA TYR A 374 14.28 11.61 -11.66
C TYR A 374 13.43 11.41 -10.40
N THR A 375 12.10 11.39 -10.56
CA THR A 375 11.15 11.13 -9.45
C THR A 375 10.91 9.63 -9.22
N TYR A 376 11.29 8.78 -10.18
CA TYR A 376 11.02 7.35 -10.20
C TYR A 376 12.27 6.57 -10.62
N MET A 377 12.55 5.44 -9.98
CA MET A 377 13.70 4.58 -10.31
C MET A 377 13.49 3.80 -11.60
N ALA A 378 12.25 3.33 -11.84
CA ALA A 378 11.84 2.67 -13.06
C ALA A 378 10.33 2.84 -13.28
N VAL A 379 9.89 2.66 -14.52
CA VAL A 379 8.49 2.68 -14.91
C VAL A 379 8.16 1.40 -15.65
N ILE A 380 7.12 0.69 -15.19
CA ILE A 380 6.67 -0.57 -15.77
C ILE A 380 5.22 -0.39 -16.21
N TYR A 381 4.93 -0.74 -17.47
CA TYR A 381 3.58 -0.70 -18.02
C TYR A 381 3.06 -2.10 -18.34
N ASP A 382 1.83 -2.37 -17.94
CA ASP A 382 1.06 -3.50 -18.44
C ASP A 382 0.45 -3.14 -19.79
N LEU A 383 1.02 -3.71 -20.86
CA LEU A 383 0.60 -3.52 -22.25
C LEU A 383 -0.39 -4.59 -22.73
N SER A 384 -0.92 -5.44 -21.83
CA SER A 384 -1.88 -6.48 -22.23
C SER A 384 -3.16 -5.89 -22.82
N GLU A 385 -3.58 -4.74 -22.30
CA GLU A 385 -4.73 -3.97 -22.78
C GLU A 385 -4.32 -2.49 -22.86
N LEU A 386 -4.83 -1.80 -23.89
CA LEU A 386 -4.62 -0.37 -24.07
C LEU A 386 -5.96 0.34 -23.92
N THR A 387 -5.96 1.43 -23.18
CA THR A 387 -7.14 2.27 -22.98
C THR A 387 -6.79 3.71 -23.25
N PHE A 388 -7.79 4.55 -23.50
CA PHE A 388 -7.60 5.99 -23.57
C PHE A 388 -8.91 6.69 -23.25
N ASP A 389 -8.79 7.89 -22.69
CA ASP A 389 -9.95 8.72 -22.39
C ASP A 389 -10.19 9.71 -23.52
N VAL A 390 -11.42 9.73 -24.01
CA VAL A 390 -11.91 10.66 -25.04
C VAL A 390 -12.81 11.68 -24.38
N SER A 391 -12.53 12.97 -24.59
CA SER A 391 -13.39 14.04 -24.10
C SER A 391 -14.57 14.26 -25.04
N VAL A 392 -15.78 13.88 -24.60
CA VAL A 392 -17.02 14.03 -25.38
C VAL A 392 -17.85 15.19 -24.86
N ASP A 393 -18.46 15.98 -25.74
CA ASP A 393 -19.32 17.13 -25.37
C ASP A 393 -20.59 16.70 -24.60
N GLU A 394 -21.06 17.56 -23.67
CA GLU A 394 -22.31 17.40 -22.91
C GLU A 394 -23.55 17.19 -23.81
N LEU A 395 -23.57 17.75 -25.02
CA LEU A 395 -24.69 17.57 -25.95
C LEU A 395 -24.75 16.13 -26.50
N ASP A 396 -23.61 15.47 -26.63
CA ASP A 396 -23.49 14.15 -27.27
C ASP A 396 -23.36 13.00 -26.27
N ILE A 397 -23.00 13.26 -25.02
CA ILE A 397 -22.82 12.22 -23.98
C ILE A 397 -24.08 11.37 -23.77
N ASN A 398 -25.27 11.96 -23.93
CA ASN A 398 -26.55 11.25 -23.79
C ASN A 398 -26.75 10.15 -24.83
N LYS A 399 -26.07 10.26 -25.97
CA LYS A 399 -26.12 9.30 -27.08
C LYS A 399 -25.11 8.15 -26.92
N ILE A 400 -24.14 8.29 -26.02
CA ILE A 400 -23.10 7.28 -25.79
C ILE A 400 -23.55 6.22 -24.79
N ARG A 401 -23.20 4.97 -25.07
CA ARG A 401 -23.45 3.80 -24.20
C ARG A 401 -22.21 2.90 -24.17
N THR A 402 -22.03 2.20 -23.06
CA THR A 402 -20.98 1.18 -22.94
C THR A 402 -21.20 0.06 -23.95
N GLY A 403 -20.11 -0.43 -24.55
CA GLY A 403 -20.13 -1.46 -25.60
C GLY A 403 -20.29 -0.94 -27.03
N GLN A 404 -20.44 0.37 -27.25
CA GLN A 404 -20.42 0.93 -28.60
C GLN A 404 -19.05 0.73 -29.27
N ARG A 405 -19.07 0.48 -30.58
CA ARG A 405 -17.87 0.30 -31.39
C ARG A 405 -17.22 1.66 -31.65
N VAL A 406 -15.91 1.71 -31.47
CA VAL A 406 -15.09 2.89 -31.70
C VAL A 406 -14.09 2.58 -32.79
N GLU A 407 -13.98 3.46 -33.78
CA GLU A 407 -12.89 3.46 -34.74
C GLU A 407 -11.81 4.42 -34.26
N ILE A 408 -10.57 3.95 -34.23
CA ILE A 408 -9.43 4.64 -33.62
C ILE A 408 -8.39 4.85 -34.71
N THR A 409 -7.96 6.09 -34.92
CA THR A 409 -6.90 6.45 -35.86
C THR A 409 -5.79 7.16 -35.12
N ALA A 410 -4.54 6.77 -35.37
CA ALA A 410 -3.38 7.46 -34.82
C ALA A 410 -2.75 8.32 -35.91
N ASP A 411 -2.68 9.63 -35.71
CA ASP A 411 -2.10 10.56 -36.70
C ASP A 411 -0.62 10.24 -37.01
N ALA A 412 0.06 9.58 -36.07
CA ALA A 412 1.45 9.13 -36.21
C ALA A 412 1.61 7.88 -37.09
N LEU A 413 0.52 7.18 -37.43
CA LEU A 413 0.55 5.94 -38.22
C LEU A 413 -0.21 6.14 -39.54
N ASP A 414 0.52 6.22 -40.65
CA ASP A 414 -0.06 6.44 -41.97
C ASP A 414 -1.08 5.35 -42.36
N GLY A 415 -2.36 5.70 -42.36
CA GLY A 415 -3.45 4.91 -42.91
C GLY A 415 -3.86 3.66 -42.13
N LYS A 416 -3.49 3.53 -40.85
CA LYS A 416 -3.90 2.41 -40.00
C LYS A 416 -5.06 2.82 -39.09
N SER A 417 -6.18 2.12 -39.22
CA SER A 417 -7.30 2.21 -38.26
C SER A 417 -7.32 0.97 -37.36
N PHE A 418 -7.60 1.23 -36.08
CA PHE A 418 -7.81 0.22 -35.05
C PHE A 418 -9.26 0.30 -34.59
N THR A 419 -9.74 -0.77 -33.96
CA THR A 419 -11.09 -0.80 -33.42
C THR A 419 -11.02 -0.91 -31.91
N GLY A 420 -12.07 -0.47 -31.24
CA GLY A 420 -12.21 -0.59 -29.80
C GLY A 420 -13.67 -0.56 -29.39
N VAL A 421 -13.87 -0.63 -28.08
CA VAL A 421 -15.19 -0.57 -27.46
C VAL A 421 -15.20 0.46 -26.34
N VAL A 422 -16.34 1.14 -26.18
CA VAL A 422 -16.56 2.01 -25.04
C VAL A 422 -16.64 1.16 -23.77
N ASP A 423 -15.64 1.26 -22.90
CA ASP A 423 -15.59 0.51 -21.64
C ASP A 423 -16.41 1.23 -20.56
N LYS A 424 -16.18 2.54 -20.41
CA LYS A 424 -16.79 3.33 -19.34
C LYS A 424 -17.11 4.75 -19.78
N VAL A 425 -18.28 5.22 -19.38
CA VAL A 425 -18.69 6.62 -19.52
C VAL A 425 -18.65 7.27 -18.15
N ASN A 426 -17.77 8.26 -17.96
CA ASN A 426 -17.66 8.93 -16.67
C ASN A 426 -18.79 9.96 -16.52
N ILE A 427 -19.50 9.94 -15.40
CA ILE A 427 -20.60 10.87 -15.09
C ILE A 427 -20.12 12.23 -14.55
N ASN A 428 -18.83 12.33 -14.22
CA ASN A 428 -18.22 13.57 -13.77
C ASN A 428 -17.64 14.32 -14.97
N GLY A 429 -18.37 15.31 -15.45
CA GLY A 429 -17.91 16.21 -16.50
C GLY A 429 -16.83 17.17 -16.01
N THR A 430 -15.91 17.52 -16.91
CA THR A 430 -14.90 18.56 -16.72
C THR A 430 -15.32 19.80 -17.50
N THR A 431 -15.43 20.93 -16.81
CA THR A 431 -15.71 22.22 -17.48
C THR A 431 -14.43 23.01 -17.65
N VAL A 432 -13.98 23.18 -18.88
CA VAL A 432 -12.79 23.98 -19.22
C VAL A 432 -13.20 25.08 -20.18
N GLY A 433 -12.94 26.34 -19.82
CA GLY A 433 -13.26 27.48 -20.69
C GLY A 433 -14.75 27.69 -20.98
N GLY A 434 -15.65 27.12 -20.18
CA GLY A 434 -17.11 27.25 -20.34
C GLY A 434 -17.78 26.14 -21.14
N TYR A 435 -17.03 25.15 -21.64
CA TYR A 435 -17.55 23.94 -22.29
C TYR A 435 -17.41 22.76 -21.33
N THR A 436 -18.48 21.98 -21.16
CA THR A 436 -18.50 20.78 -20.31
C THR A 436 -18.28 19.55 -21.17
N THR A 437 -17.23 18.79 -20.89
CA THR A 437 -16.94 17.51 -21.55
C THR A 437 -16.97 16.38 -20.54
N TYR A 438 -17.45 15.21 -20.95
CA TYR A 438 -17.45 13.99 -20.16
C TYR A 438 -16.38 13.04 -20.71
N PRO A 439 -15.42 12.59 -19.88
CA PRO A 439 -14.42 11.65 -20.32
C PRO A 439 -15.04 10.26 -20.49
N VAL A 440 -14.85 9.68 -21.68
CA VAL A 440 -15.27 8.34 -22.05
C VAL A 440 -14.03 7.48 -22.24
N THR A 441 -13.89 6.45 -21.42
CA THR A 441 -12.79 5.49 -21.52
C THR A 441 -13.10 4.46 -22.59
N VAL A 442 -12.25 4.42 -23.61
CA VAL A 442 -12.31 3.46 -24.72
C VAL A 442 -11.22 2.42 -24.52
N LYS A 443 -11.58 1.15 -24.67
CA LYS A 443 -10.67 0.02 -24.68
C LYS A 443 -10.36 -0.36 -26.13
N VAL A 444 -9.08 -0.43 -26.47
CA VAL A 444 -8.62 -0.85 -27.80
C VAL A 444 -8.78 -2.36 -27.95
N ASP A 445 -9.27 -2.81 -29.11
CA ASP A 445 -9.37 -4.24 -29.42
C ASP A 445 -7.97 -4.81 -29.70
N GLY A 446 -7.50 -5.63 -28.77
CA GLY A 446 -6.14 -6.15 -28.79
C GLY A 446 -5.10 -5.13 -28.35
N SER A 447 -3.85 -5.58 -28.23
CA SER A 447 -2.68 -4.74 -27.94
C SER A 447 -1.76 -4.72 -29.16
N PRO A 448 -2.11 -3.97 -30.22
CA PRO A 448 -1.24 -3.86 -31.38
C PRO A 448 0.10 -3.27 -30.96
N ALA A 449 1.20 -3.98 -31.27
CA ALA A 449 2.56 -3.59 -30.89
C ALA A 449 3.01 -2.22 -31.47
N GLU A 450 2.22 -1.66 -32.37
CA GLU A 450 2.47 -0.36 -33.00
C GLU A 450 1.92 0.82 -32.18
N LEU A 451 0.95 0.57 -31.29
CA LEU A 451 0.40 1.59 -30.40
C LEU A 451 1.17 1.62 -29.10
N TYR A 452 1.93 2.70 -28.90
CA TYR A 452 2.68 2.95 -27.67
C TYR A 452 1.87 3.85 -26.73
N PRO A 453 1.91 3.59 -25.41
CA PRO A 453 1.40 4.55 -24.42
C PRO A 453 2.03 5.94 -24.59
N GLY A 454 1.22 6.98 -24.44
CA GLY A 454 1.59 8.37 -24.69
C GLY A 454 1.32 8.86 -26.12
N MET A 455 0.93 7.98 -27.05
CA MET A 455 0.55 8.36 -28.41
C MET A 455 -0.84 9.03 -28.44
N ASN A 456 -0.97 10.12 -29.19
CA ASN A 456 -2.27 10.76 -29.42
C ASN A 456 -3.06 10.00 -30.48
N VAL A 457 -4.33 9.78 -30.19
CA VAL A 457 -5.28 9.08 -31.07
C VAL A 457 -6.56 9.88 -31.20
N SER A 458 -7.17 9.78 -32.38
CA SER A 458 -8.50 10.26 -32.67
C SER A 458 -9.45 9.06 -32.66
N ALA A 459 -10.60 9.22 -32.01
CA ALA A 459 -11.61 8.19 -31.89
C ALA A 459 -12.94 8.68 -32.46
N LYS A 460 -13.55 7.83 -33.30
CA LYS A 460 -14.88 8.02 -33.86
C LYS A 460 -15.79 6.95 -33.25
N ILE A 461 -16.60 7.36 -32.27
CA ILE A 461 -17.54 6.50 -31.55
C ILE A 461 -18.81 6.37 -32.39
N VAL A 462 -19.13 5.16 -32.85
CA VAL A 462 -20.33 4.92 -33.67
C VAL A 462 -21.55 4.90 -32.75
N VAL A 463 -22.38 5.94 -32.87
CA VAL A 463 -23.59 6.11 -32.06
C VAL A 463 -24.77 5.38 -32.68
N GLU A 464 -24.97 5.55 -33.99
CA GLU A 464 -26.09 4.97 -34.73
C GLU A 464 -25.71 4.68 -36.18
N GLN A 465 -26.04 3.49 -36.67
CA GLN A 465 -25.98 3.16 -38.09
C GLN A 465 -27.37 3.35 -38.71
N ALA A 466 -27.54 4.43 -39.46
CA ALA A 466 -28.80 4.79 -40.10
C ALA A 466 -29.11 3.96 -41.35
N GLY A 467 -28.10 3.26 -41.89
CA GLY A 467 -28.23 2.47 -43.12
C GLY A 467 -28.30 3.38 -44.35
N GLN A 468 -28.98 2.93 -45.40
CA GLN A 468 -29.16 3.70 -46.63
C GLN A 468 -30.27 4.74 -46.47
N VAL A 469 -29.90 6.01 -46.42
CA VAL A 469 -30.82 7.15 -46.23
C VAL A 469 -30.54 8.24 -47.26
N LEU A 470 -31.57 9.01 -47.62
CA LEU A 470 -31.44 10.13 -48.56
C LEU A 470 -30.70 11.28 -47.86
N CYS A 471 -29.54 11.66 -48.37
CA CYS A 471 -28.70 12.68 -47.76
C CYS A 471 -28.40 13.84 -48.70
N ILE A 472 -28.27 15.03 -48.11
CA ILE A 472 -27.76 16.25 -48.75
C ILE A 472 -26.63 16.85 -47.88
N PRO A 473 -25.65 17.56 -48.45
CA PRO A 473 -24.62 18.23 -47.66
C PRO A 473 -25.22 19.21 -46.65
N VAL A 474 -24.61 19.33 -45.47
CA VAL A 474 -25.06 20.26 -44.41
C VAL A 474 -25.17 21.69 -44.91
N ASP A 475 -24.24 22.11 -45.79
CA ASP A 475 -24.19 23.47 -46.35
C ASP A 475 -25.35 23.82 -47.31
N MET A 476 -26.12 22.81 -47.74
CA MET A 476 -27.26 22.97 -48.66
C MET A 476 -28.58 23.26 -47.93
N VAL A 477 -28.58 23.22 -46.60
CA VAL A 477 -29.77 23.48 -45.78
C VAL A 477 -29.82 24.94 -45.34
N GLY A 478 -30.88 25.64 -45.75
CA GLY A 478 -31.19 27.01 -45.37
C GLY A 478 -31.84 27.13 -43.98
N ARG A 479 -31.87 28.36 -43.44
CA ARG A 479 -32.51 28.65 -42.14
C ARG A 479 -34.02 28.39 -42.22
N GLY A 480 -34.53 27.53 -41.34
CA GLY A 480 -35.96 27.19 -41.27
C GLY A 480 -36.32 25.89 -41.98
N ASP A 481 -35.35 24.97 -42.11
CA ASP A 481 -35.49 23.66 -42.76
C ASP A 481 -35.96 23.77 -44.22
N THR A 482 -35.40 24.74 -44.95
CA THR A 482 -35.67 24.95 -46.38
C THR A 482 -34.45 24.61 -47.21
N VAL A 483 -34.67 24.02 -48.38
CA VAL A 483 -33.63 23.64 -49.34
C VAL A 483 -34.01 24.22 -50.70
N LEU A 484 -33.05 24.83 -51.39
CA LEU A 484 -33.25 25.33 -52.75
C LEU A 484 -33.07 24.17 -53.73
N VAL A 485 -34.09 23.86 -54.51
CA VAL A 485 -34.07 22.78 -55.50
C VAL A 485 -34.07 23.39 -56.89
N ALA A 486 -33.21 22.85 -57.76
CA ALA A 486 -33.15 23.25 -59.16
C ALA A 486 -34.36 22.69 -59.93
N GLY A 487 -35.26 23.56 -60.38
CA GLY A 487 -36.37 23.18 -61.25
C GLY A 487 -35.93 22.85 -62.69
N PRO A 488 -36.85 22.35 -63.54
CA PRO A 488 -36.54 21.96 -64.92
C PRO A 488 -35.99 23.14 -65.74
N GLY A 489 -34.74 23.02 -66.22
CA GLY A 489 -34.07 24.05 -67.02
C GLY A 489 -33.24 25.07 -66.20
N CYS A 490 -33.15 24.89 -64.88
CA CYS A 490 -32.36 25.75 -64.00
C CYS A 490 -30.83 25.57 -64.18
N LEU A 491 -30.38 24.40 -64.66
CA LEU A 491 -28.96 23.99 -64.74
C LEU A 491 -28.49 23.82 -66.19
N ASP A 492 -27.22 24.13 -66.48
CA ASP A 492 -26.53 23.72 -67.72
C ASP A 492 -25.96 22.29 -67.63
N GLU A 493 -25.39 21.80 -68.74
CA GLU A 493 -24.70 20.50 -68.83
C GLU A 493 -23.53 20.34 -67.83
N ASN A 494 -23.11 21.41 -67.17
CA ASN A 494 -22.02 21.42 -66.18
C ASN A 494 -22.51 21.59 -64.73
N GLY A 495 -23.83 21.59 -64.48
CA GLY A 495 -24.40 21.72 -63.14
C GLY A 495 -24.38 23.13 -62.56
N SER A 496 -24.12 24.17 -63.38
CA SER A 496 -24.17 25.57 -62.97
C SER A 496 -25.55 26.17 -63.20
N VAL A 497 -25.98 27.06 -62.30
CA VAL A 497 -27.29 27.74 -62.40
C VAL A 497 -27.27 28.75 -63.55
N VAL A 498 -28.11 28.52 -64.57
CA VAL A 498 -28.27 29.39 -65.75
C VAL A 498 -29.53 30.24 -65.64
N ASP A 499 -30.58 29.71 -65.01
CA ASP A 499 -31.84 30.41 -64.77
C ASP A 499 -32.18 30.45 -63.26
N PRO A 500 -31.86 31.57 -62.58
CA PRO A 500 -32.15 31.72 -61.16
C PRO A 500 -33.66 31.91 -60.85
N THR A 501 -34.53 32.04 -61.86
CA THR A 501 -35.99 32.10 -61.66
C THR A 501 -36.66 30.75 -61.56
N ALA A 502 -35.95 29.68 -61.92
CA ALA A 502 -36.40 28.28 -61.83
C ALA A 502 -35.91 27.57 -60.56
N ILE A 503 -35.45 28.32 -59.55
CA ILE A 503 -35.09 27.78 -58.23
C ILE A 503 -36.37 27.70 -57.38
N GLU A 504 -36.67 26.50 -56.88
CA GLU A 504 -37.81 26.27 -55.99
C GLU A 504 -37.31 26.09 -54.55
N GLU A 505 -37.75 26.97 -53.65
CA GLU A 505 -37.52 26.75 -52.23
C GLU A 505 -38.52 25.72 -51.72
N ARG A 506 -38.01 24.60 -51.20
CA ARG A 506 -38.82 23.50 -50.70
C ARG A 506 -38.57 23.30 -49.22
N GLN A 507 -39.66 23.17 -48.47
CA GLN A 507 -39.58 22.82 -47.06
C GLN A 507 -39.30 21.32 -46.94
N VAL A 508 -38.29 20.97 -46.15
CA VAL A 508 -37.88 19.59 -45.92
C VAL A 508 -38.00 19.24 -44.45
N THR A 509 -38.19 17.95 -44.16
CA THR A 509 -38.09 17.44 -42.79
C THR A 509 -36.74 16.75 -42.65
N LEU A 510 -35.88 17.35 -41.84
CA LEU A 510 -34.53 16.87 -41.60
C LEU A 510 -34.53 15.79 -40.52
N GLY A 511 -33.66 14.80 -40.68
CA GLY A 511 -33.46 13.69 -39.78
C GLY A 511 -32.12 13.77 -39.06
N ARG A 512 -31.41 12.64 -39.03
CA ARG A 512 -30.08 12.53 -38.44
C ARG A 512 -29.06 13.36 -39.23
N ASN A 513 -27.98 13.77 -38.58
CA ASN A 513 -26.89 14.51 -39.19
C ASN A 513 -25.54 13.88 -38.82
N ASP A 514 -24.63 13.87 -39.79
CA ASP A 514 -23.20 13.58 -39.61
C ASP A 514 -22.40 14.88 -39.85
N GLU A 515 -21.07 14.83 -39.81
CA GLU A 515 -20.20 16.01 -40.00
C GLU A 515 -20.38 16.68 -41.39
N GLU A 516 -20.69 15.91 -42.44
CA GLU A 516 -20.75 16.42 -43.82
C GLU A 516 -22.16 16.40 -44.43
N TYR A 517 -23.05 15.51 -43.96
CA TYR A 517 -24.35 15.25 -44.58
C TYR A 517 -25.51 15.21 -43.57
N ILE A 518 -26.69 15.65 -44.01
CA ILE A 518 -27.96 15.59 -43.26
C ILE A 518 -28.93 14.66 -43.98
N GLU A 519 -29.59 13.79 -43.21
CA GLU A 519 -30.69 12.95 -43.68
C GLU A 519 -31.95 13.77 -43.94
N VAL A 520 -32.62 13.48 -45.06
CA VAL A 520 -33.89 14.08 -45.42
C VAL A 520 -34.98 13.01 -45.36
N LEU A 521 -35.91 13.16 -44.41
CA LEU A 521 -37.01 12.22 -44.20
C LEU A 521 -38.15 12.42 -45.19
N SER A 522 -38.39 13.68 -45.57
CA SER A 522 -39.41 14.04 -46.56
C SER A 522 -39.16 15.40 -47.18
N GLY A 523 -39.60 15.57 -48.42
CA GLY A 523 -39.52 16.82 -49.17
C GLY A 523 -38.57 16.76 -50.36
N LEU A 524 -37.67 15.77 -50.45
CA LEU A 524 -36.77 15.59 -51.59
C LEU A 524 -36.86 14.17 -52.13
N GLU A 525 -36.62 14.01 -53.43
CA GLU A 525 -36.47 12.72 -54.09
C GLU A 525 -35.00 12.44 -54.43
N GLU A 526 -34.64 11.17 -54.58
CA GLU A 526 -33.29 10.78 -55.01
C GLU A 526 -33.02 11.31 -56.44
N GLY A 527 -31.94 12.06 -56.60
CA GLY A 527 -31.59 12.74 -57.86
C GLY A 527 -31.99 14.21 -57.93
N ASP A 528 -32.72 14.75 -56.95
CA ASP A 528 -32.99 16.19 -56.87
C ASP A 528 -31.67 16.96 -56.69
N VAL A 529 -31.45 17.99 -57.53
CA VAL A 529 -30.26 18.85 -57.41
C VAL A 529 -30.56 20.00 -56.47
N VAL A 530 -29.85 20.03 -55.36
CA VAL A 530 -29.93 21.06 -54.33
C VAL A 530 -28.88 22.15 -54.55
N LEU A 531 -29.23 23.38 -54.20
CA LEU A 531 -28.42 24.56 -54.42
C LEU A 531 -28.13 25.26 -53.10
N SER A 532 -26.90 25.72 -52.91
CA SER A 532 -26.55 26.67 -51.85
C SER A 532 -25.96 27.94 -52.45
N GLU A 533 -26.28 29.09 -51.85
CA GLU A 533 -25.67 30.35 -52.25
C GLU A 533 -24.18 30.35 -51.92
N ASN A 534 -23.34 30.59 -52.93
CA ASN A 534 -21.91 30.71 -52.77
C ASN A 534 -21.57 32.07 -52.14
N GLN A 535 -21.42 32.07 -50.82
CA GLN A 535 -21.07 33.25 -50.00
C GLN A 535 -19.78 33.93 -50.48
N ALA A 536 -18.80 33.18 -51.01
CA ALA A 536 -17.53 33.75 -51.50
C ALA A 536 -17.73 34.57 -52.78
N SER A 537 -18.63 34.14 -53.66
CA SER A 537 -19.01 34.84 -54.90
C SER A 537 -19.84 36.09 -54.62
N ASN A 538 -20.78 35.98 -53.67
CA ASN A 538 -21.66 37.09 -53.28
C ASN A 538 -20.91 38.21 -52.55
N ALA A 539 -19.90 37.89 -51.74
CA ALA A 539 -19.04 38.89 -51.10
C ALA A 539 -18.24 39.71 -52.13
N MET A 540 -17.73 39.06 -53.18
CA MET A 540 -17.00 39.72 -54.27
C MET A 540 -17.93 40.62 -55.11
N ALA A 541 -19.17 40.19 -55.33
CA ALA A 541 -20.19 41.00 -56.00
C ALA A 541 -20.62 42.22 -55.17
N ALA A 542 -20.78 42.07 -53.85
CA ALA A 542 -21.13 43.17 -52.93
C ALA A 542 -20.00 44.22 -52.80
N MET A 543 -18.74 43.80 -52.79
CA MET A 543 -17.58 44.70 -52.73
C MET A 543 -17.41 45.55 -54.00
N MET A 544 -17.84 45.02 -55.15
CA MET A 544 -17.83 45.71 -56.45
C MET A 544 -19.02 46.66 -56.65
N GLY A 545 -20.11 46.50 -55.88
CA GLY A 545 -21.32 47.32 -55.97
C GLY A 545 -21.34 48.57 -55.09
N MET A 546 -20.46 48.68 -54.09
CA MET A 546 -20.38 49.84 -53.17
C MET A 546 -19.49 51.00 -53.70
N GLY A 547 -18.97 50.87 -54.93
CA GLY A 547 -18.05 51.82 -55.55
C GLY A 547 -18.62 52.61 -56.74
N MET A 548 -19.94 52.76 -56.85
CA MET A 548 -20.61 53.57 -57.89
C MET A 548 -21.35 54.76 -57.29
#